data_AF-A0A662C2G8-F1
#
_entry.id   AF-A0A662C2G8-F1
#
_cell.length_a   1.000
_cell.length_b   1.000
_cell.length_c   1.000
_cell.angle_alpha   90.00
_cell.angle_beta   90.00
_cell.angle_gamma   90.00
#
_symmetry.space_group_name_H-M   'P 1'
#
loop_
_entity.id
_entity.type
_entity.pdbx_description
1 polymer ?
#
loop_
_entity_poly.entity_id
_entity_poly.type
_entity_poly.pdbx_seq_one_letter_code
_entity_poly.pdbx_strand_id
1 'polypeptide(L)'
;KKVRWDENIFSGQSRLKLVVPCFKNKEKYEELVMKEYLTYKIYKLFTEQSYQVRLVHINLIDSVNNEKTLSIKGFFLEETSQMAKRNNGKTLKLNNFQQESVNRQQMTQLAVYQYLIGNTDWSIAGLHNIKLLFINNNNVPVAVPYDFDWCGFVDSPYAVPAPQIGTSSVRVRVFRGYKRSEEEYLPVIKQFNDKKREIYQLFENNQLISEKVKKNTEKYFDEFYKMINDPKQVKYQFIKGARK
;
A
#
# COMPACT_ATOMS: atom_id res chain seq x y z
N LYS A 1 -1.08 -25.77 19.29
CA LYS A 1 -0.08 -24.81 19.79
C LYS A 1 0.17 -23.77 18.71
N LYS A 2 0.02 -22.46 18.96
CA LYS A 2 0.54 -21.44 18.03
C LYS A 2 2.06 -21.57 18.07
N VAL A 3 2.69 -21.89 16.94
CA VAL A 3 4.15 -21.88 16.83
C VAL A 3 4.58 -20.44 17.11
N ARG A 4 5.39 -20.25 18.14
CA ARG A 4 6.13 -19.01 18.35
C ARG A 4 7.50 -19.28 17.78
N TRP A 5 7.87 -18.49 16.79
CA TRP A 5 9.24 -18.45 16.33
C TRP A 5 9.99 -17.68 17.42
N ASP A 6 10.79 -18.36 18.22
CA ASP A 6 11.68 -17.71 19.16
C ASP A 6 13.09 -17.74 18.52
N GLU A 7 13.87 -16.67 18.69
CA GLU A 7 15.29 -16.57 18.27
C GLU A 7 15.59 -16.67 16.76
N ASN A 8 14.68 -16.23 15.89
CA ASN A 8 14.98 -16.09 14.46
C ASN A 8 14.34 -14.84 13.83
N ILE A 9 14.50 -14.69 12.51
CA ILE A 9 13.99 -13.54 11.75
C ILE A 9 12.46 -13.36 11.79
N PHE A 10 11.71 -14.38 12.21
CA PHE A 10 10.26 -14.38 12.38
C PHE A 10 9.85 -14.21 13.84
N SER A 11 10.79 -13.83 14.72
CA SER A 11 10.55 -13.74 16.15
C SER A 11 9.33 -12.88 16.49
N GLY A 12 8.48 -13.39 17.37
CA GLY A 12 7.23 -12.75 17.80
C GLY A 12 6.06 -12.85 16.82
N GLN A 13 6.28 -13.25 15.56
CA GLN A 13 5.19 -13.50 14.62
C GLN A 13 4.44 -14.78 15.03
N SER A 14 3.11 -14.76 15.07
CA SER A 14 2.31 -15.96 15.34
C SER A 14 1.62 -16.49 14.09
N ARG A 15 1.36 -15.60 13.14
CA ARG A 15 0.80 -15.88 11.81
C ARG A 15 1.42 -14.91 10.80
N LEU A 16 2.00 -15.43 9.73
CA LEU A 16 2.55 -14.62 8.63
C LEU A 16 1.71 -14.82 7.37
N LYS A 17 1.26 -13.72 6.76
CA LYS A 17 0.64 -13.76 5.43
C LYS A 17 1.78 -13.87 4.41
N LEU A 18 1.73 -14.90 3.57
CA LEU A 18 2.61 -15.07 2.43
C LEU A 18 1.84 -14.68 1.18
N VAL A 19 2.32 -13.68 0.46
CA VAL A 19 1.77 -13.24 -0.83
C VAL A 19 2.56 -13.93 -1.94
N VAL A 20 1.84 -14.59 -2.85
CA VAL A 20 2.40 -15.37 -3.97
C VAL A 20 1.68 -15.04 -5.28
N PRO A 21 2.36 -15.21 -6.43
CA PRO A 21 1.73 -14.99 -7.73
C PRO A 21 0.71 -16.09 -8.04
N CYS A 22 -0.21 -15.80 -8.96
CA CYS A 22 -0.93 -16.86 -9.64
C CYS A 22 0.07 -17.70 -10.47
N PHE A 23 -0.12 -19.01 -10.50
CA PHE A 23 0.78 -19.92 -11.23
C PHE A 23 0.60 -19.90 -12.75
N LYS A 24 -0.44 -19.24 -13.26
CA LYS A 24 -0.63 -19.01 -14.69
C LYS A 24 0.24 -17.84 -15.14
N ASN A 25 1.01 -17.98 -16.21
CA ASN A 25 1.90 -16.93 -16.73
C ASN A 25 2.79 -16.32 -15.61
N LYS A 26 3.56 -17.21 -14.98
CA LYS A 26 4.35 -16.94 -13.76
C LYS A 26 5.08 -15.60 -13.77
N GLU A 27 5.85 -15.29 -14.82
CA GLU A 27 6.66 -14.08 -14.90
C GLU A 27 5.80 -12.81 -14.76
N LYS A 28 4.69 -12.74 -15.49
CA LYS A 28 3.75 -11.61 -15.42
C LYS A 28 3.16 -11.45 -14.02
N TYR A 29 2.78 -12.54 -13.35
CA TYR A 29 2.19 -12.45 -12.02
C TYR A 29 3.23 -12.20 -10.92
N GLU A 30 4.48 -12.64 -11.10
CA GLU A 30 5.58 -12.23 -10.23
C GLU A 30 5.80 -10.72 -10.30
N GLU A 31 5.70 -10.09 -11.47
CA GLU A 31 5.76 -8.63 -11.59
C GLU A 31 4.65 -7.92 -10.78
N LEU A 32 3.42 -8.49 -10.75
CA LEU A 32 2.32 -7.94 -9.93
C LEU A 32 2.64 -8.01 -8.43
N VAL A 33 3.14 -9.16 -7.97
CA VAL A 33 3.56 -9.36 -6.58
C VAL A 33 4.71 -8.42 -6.21
N MET A 34 5.67 -8.20 -7.13
CA MET A 34 6.75 -7.25 -6.92
C MET A 34 6.24 -5.81 -6.84
N LYS A 35 5.26 -5.42 -7.66
CA LYS A 35 4.62 -4.11 -7.57
C LYS A 35 3.86 -3.92 -6.25
N GLU A 36 3.14 -4.94 -5.78
CA GLU A 36 2.47 -4.90 -4.48
C GLU A 36 3.48 -4.77 -3.34
N TYR A 37 4.55 -5.57 -3.36
CA TYR A 37 5.67 -5.46 -2.42
C TYR A 37 6.24 -4.03 -2.39
N LEU A 38 6.50 -3.44 -3.55
CA LEU A 38 7.06 -2.10 -3.66
C LEU A 38 6.08 -1.03 -3.17
N THR A 39 4.77 -1.27 -3.29
CA THR A 39 3.73 -0.41 -2.73
C THR A 39 3.88 -0.30 -1.20
N TYR A 40 4.02 -1.44 -0.51
CA TYR A 40 4.34 -1.43 0.93
C TYR A 40 5.64 -0.70 1.26
N LYS A 41 6.69 -0.87 0.44
CA LYS A 41 7.98 -0.20 0.62
C LYS A 41 7.88 1.31 0.46
N ILE A 42 7.07 1.80 -0.49
CA ILE A 42 6.80 3.23 -0.67
C ILE A 42 6.09 3.78 0.57
N TYR A 43 5.02 3.14 1.04
CA TYR A 43 4.26 3.65 2.19
C TYR A 43 5.15 3.83 3.44
N LYS A 44 6.09 2.89 3.65
CA LYS A 44 7.04 2.96 4.76
C LYS A 44 7.93 4.22 4.73
N LEU A 45 8.21 4.80 3.56
CA LEU A 45 8.99 6.04 3.47
C LEU A 45 8.28 7.24 4.12
N PHE A 46 6.95 7.16 4.29
CA PHE A 46 6.14 8.24 4.83
C PHE A 46 5.80 8.07 6.31
N THR A 47 5.81 6.84 6.84
CA THR A 47 5.46 6.57 8.23
C THR A 47 5.96 5.21 8.73
N GLU A 48 6.34 5.18 10.01
CA GLU A 48 6.64 3.94 10.75
C GLU A 48 5.37 3.11 11.04
N GLN A 49 4.18 3.75 11.01
CA GLN A 49 2.87 3.09 11.08
C GLN A 49 2.52 2.45 9.72
N SER A 50 3.39 1.54 9.29
CA SER A 50 3.33 0.81 8.03
C SER A 50 3.69 -0.65 8.29
N TYR A 51 3.19 -1.55 7.45
CA TYR A 51 3.58 -2.95 7.51
C TYR A 51 5.00 -3.15 6.99
N GLN A 52 5.79 -3.97 7.69
CA GLN A 52 7.03 -4.50 7.12
C GLN A 52 6.74 -5.65 6.16
N VAL A 53 7.51 -5.69 5.07
CA VAL A 53 7.46 -6.73 4.05
C VAL A 53 8.85 -7.31 3.80
N ARG A 54 8.90 -8.63 3.58
CA ARG A 54 10.16 -9.36 3.31
C ARG A 54 10.00 -10.24 2.09
N LEU A 55 10.77 -9.96 1.03
CA LEU A 55 10.83 -10.79 -0.16
C LEU A 55 11.36 -12.18 0.17
N VAL A 56 10.83 -13.19 -0.51
CA VAL A 56 11.25 -14.58 -0.42
C VAL A 56 11.25 -15.26 -1.78
N HIS A 57 12.17 -16.21 -1.93
CA HIS A 57 12.17 -17.16 -3.03
C HIS A 57 11.63 -18.49 -2.48
N ILE A 58 10.59 -19.02 -3.10
CA ILE A 58 9.90 -20.24 -2.67
C ILE A 58 10.11 -21.29 -3.76
N ASN A 59 10.56 -22.48 -3.36
CA ASN A 59 10.60 -23.65 -4.24
C ASN A 59 9.46 -24.60 -3.82
N LEU A 60 8.47 -24.76 -4.69
CA LEU A 60 7.38 -25.71 -4.51
C LEU A 60 7.76 -27.02 -5.17
N ILE A 61 7.84 -28.09 -4.38
CA ILE A 61 8.17 -29.44 -4.85
C ILE A 61 6.88 -30.26 -4.85
N ASP A 62 6.50 -30.76 -6.03
CA ASP A 62 5.38 -31.70 -6.14
C ASP A 62 5.78 -33.04 -5.53
N SER A 63 5.21 -33.37 -4.36
CA SER A 63 5.51 -34.60 -3.63
C SER A 63 5.02 -35.88 -4.32
N VAL A 64 4.15 -35.76 -5.32
CA VAL A 64 3.61 -36.89 -6.09
C VAL A 64 4.44 -37.13 -7.34
N ASN A 65 4.86 -36.07 -8.02
CA ASN A 65 5.58 -36.19 -9.29
C ASN A 65 7.09 -35.95 -9.21
N ASN A 66 7.63 -35.60 -8.02
CA ASN A 66 9.05 -35.45 -7.61
C ASN A 66 10.03 -34.68 -8.54
N GLU A 67 9.61 -34.27 -9.73
CA GLU A 67 10.47 -33.70 -10.79
C GLU A 67 10.08 -32.26 -11.16
N LYS A 68 8.88 -31.81 -10.78
CA LYS A 68 8.44 -30.43 -11.05
C LYS A 68 8.68 -29.56 -9.82
N THR A 69 9.84 -28.93 -9.77
CA THR A 69 10.09 -27.79 -8.86
C THR A 69 9.60 -26.51 -9.50
N LEU A 70 8.57 -25.89 -8.91
CA LEU A 70 8.13 -24.55 -9.29
C LEU A 70 8.75 -23.54 -8.32
N SER A 71 9.78 -22.85 -8.78
CA SER A 71 10.34 -21.70 -8.08
C SER A 71 9.45 -20.48 -8.29
N ILE A 72 9.09 -19.72 -7.26
CA ILE A 72 8.37 -18.44 -7.37
C ILE A 72 8.93 -17.39 -6.41
N LYS A 73 8.76 -16.12 -6.76
CA LYS A 73 9.00 -14.98 -5.87
C LYS A 73 7.71 -14.59 -5.15
N GLY A 74 7.80 -14.39 -3.84
CA GLY A 74 6.71 -13.91 -2.99
C GLY A 74 7.22 -12.93 -1.94
N PHE A 75 6.35 -12.52 -1.03
CA PHE A 75 6.79 -11.79 0.15
C PHE A 75 5.94 -12.12 1.37
N PHE A 76 6.58 -12.09 2.55
CA PHE A 76 5.89 -12.09 3.83
C PHE A 76 5.44 -10.68 4.20
N LEU A 77 4.24 -10.60 4.77
CA LEU A 77 3.69 -9.40 5.38
C LEU A 77 3.69 -9.54 6.92
N GLU A 78 4.18 -8.52 7.61
CA GLU A 78 4.21 -8.42 9.08
C GLU A 78 2.80 -8.63 9.69
N GLU A 79 2.71 -9.39 10.78
CA GLU A 79 1.46 -9.52 11.53
C GLU A 79 1.02 -8.15 12.09
N THR A 80 -0.26 -7.81 11.96
CA THR A 80 -0.81 -6.54 12.46
C THR A 80 -0.49 -6.28 13.93
N SER A 81 -0.48 -7.32 14.77
CA SER A 81 -0.14 -7.20 16.19
C SER A 81 1.31 -6.79 16.42
N GLN A 82 2.24 -7.28 15.59
CA GLN A 82 3.66 -6.93 15.64
C GLN A 82 3.90 -5.52 15.12
N MET A 83 3.24 -5.14 14.01
CA MET A 83 3.26 -3.77 13.51
C MET A 83 2.75 -2.79 14.57
N ALA A 84 1.65 -3.12 15.26
CA ALA A 84 1.11 -2.31 16.34
C ALA A 84 2.10 -2.20 17.52
N LYS A 85 2.66 -3.34 17.97
CA LYS A 85 3.64 -3.39 19.06
C LYS A 85 4.89 -2.56 18.75
N ARG A 86 5.44 -2.66 17.54
CA ARG A 86 6.60 -1.87 17.08
C ARG A 86 6.34 -0.35 17.13
N ASN A 87 5.09 0.05 16.95
CA ASN A 87 4.67 1.44 17.05
C ASN A 87 4.14 1.81 18.44
N ASN A 88 4.46 1.06 19.50
CA ASN A 88 3.94 1.29 20.86
C ASN A 88 2.41 1.43 20.89
N GLY A 89 1.73 0.62 20.07
CA GLY A 89 0.31 0.74 19.82
C GLY A 89 -0.47 -0.54 19.97
N LYS A 90 -1.80 -0.40 19.87
CA LYS A 90 -2.77 -1.50 19.97
C LYS A 90 -3.76 -1.43 18.82
N THR A 91 -4.15 -2.60 18.31
CA THR A 91 -5.15 -2.72 17.24
C THR A 91 -6.56 -2.58 17.77
N LEU A 92 -7.43 -1.95 17.00
CA LEU A 92 -8.86 -1.89 17.28
C LEU A 92 -9.61 -3.06 16.61
N LYS A 93 -10.56 -3.64 17.33
CA LYS A 93 -11.66 -4.46 16.77
C LYS A 93 -12.98 -3.73 17.01
N LEU A 94 -13.12 -2.57 16.38
CA LEU A 94 -14.35 -1.79 16.41
C LEU A 94 -14.97 -1.80 15.03
N ASN A 95 -16.29 -1.77 14.94
CA ASN A 95 -17.02 -1.59 13.68
C ASN A 95 -17.55 -0.15 13.63
N ASN A 96 -17.76 0.38 12.41
CA ASN A 96 -18.40 1.69 12.16
C ASN A 96 -17.63 2.92 12.67
N PHE A 97 -16.34 3.03 12.35
CA PHE A 97 -15.54 4.22 12.70
C PHE A 97 -15.66 5.31 11.62
N GLN A 98 -15.99 6.55 12.00
CA GLN A 98 -15.99 7.67 11.06
C GLN A 98 -14.55 8.11 10.74
N GLN A 99 -14.29 8.56 9.51
CA GLN A 99 -12.96 8.97 9.09
C GLN A 99 -12.48 10.22 9.84
N GLU A 100 -13.40 11.07 10.25
CA GLU A 100 -13.23 12.27 11.07
C GLU A 100 -12.69 11.96 12.46
N SER A 101 -12.94 10.74 12.94
CA SER A 101 -12.44 10.27 14.23
C SER A 101 -11.00 9.75 14.16
N VAL A 102 -10.41 9.63 12.97
CA VAL A 102 -9.01 9.22 12.74
C VAL A 102 -8.10 10.45 12.71
N ASN A 103 -6.83 10.28 13.08
CA ASN A 103 -5.83 11.35 13.08
C ASN A 103 -5.85 12.12 11.75
N ARG A 104 -6.21 13.39 11.83
CA ARG A 104 -6.53 14.24 10.69
C ARG A 104 -5.37 14.37 9.70
N GLN A 105 -4.18 14.67 10.20
CA GLN A 105 -2.98 14.88 9.39
C GLN A 105 -2.55 13.56 8.70
N GLN A 106 -2.48 12.47 9.46
CA GLN A 106 -2.09 11.17 8.90
C GLN A 106 -3.12 10.67 7.89
N MET A 107 -4.40 10.94 8.10
CA MET A 107 -5.46 10.61 7.15
C MET A 107 -5.31 11.39 5.84
N THR A 108 -4.89 12.66 5.90
CA THR A 108 -4.57 13.45 4.69
C THR A 108 -3.39 12.84 3.94
N GLN A 109 -2.29 12.51 4.64
CA GLN A 109 -1.13 11.83 4.04
C GLN A 109 -1.51 10.49 3.40
N LEU A 110 -2.30 9.66 4.10
CA LEU A 110 -2.77 8.37 3.63
C LEU A 110 -3.63 8.53 2.37
N ALA A 111 -4.54 9.51 2.33
CA ALA A 111 -5.38 9.75 1.15
C ALA A 111 -4.55 10.16 -0.07
N VAL A 112 -3.52 11.01 0.10
CA VAL A 112 -2.59 11.38 -0.99
C VAL A 112 -1.75 10.18 -1.41
N TYR A 113 -1.35 9.32 -0.47
CA TYR A 113 -0.64 8.08 -0.78
C TYR A 113 -1.50 7.10 -1.59
N GLN A 114 -2.76 6.89 -1.20
CA GLN A 114 -3.68 6.05 -1.97
C GLN A 114 -3.89 6.63 -3.37
N TYR A 115 -3.92 7.96 -3.50
CA TYR A 115 -3.98 8.61 -4.81
C TYR A 115 -2.70 8.40 -5.64
N LEU A 116 -1.51 8.50 -5.05
CA LEU A 116 -0.22 8.21 -5.72
C LEU A 116 -0.26 6.85 -6.43
N ILE A 117 -0.71 5.82 -5.71
CA ILE A 117 -0.77 4.45 -6.22
C ILE A 117 -2.07 4.13 -6.99
N GLY A 118 -3.01 5.07 -7.08
CA GLY A 118 -4.31 4.88 -7.72
C GLY A 118 -5.16 3.81 -7.05
N ASN A 119 -5.14 3.75 -5.72
CA ASN A 119 -5.94 2.81 -4.95
C ASN A 119 -7.28 3.44 -4.54
N THR A 120 -8.36 2.87 -5.06
CA THR A 120 -9.72 3.23 -4.64
C THR A 120 -10.37 2.18 -3.74
N ASP A 121 -9.74 1.03 -3.52
CA ASP A 121 -10.30 -0.10 -2.77
C ASP A 121 -9.94 -0.03 -1.28
N TRP A 122 -10.45 0.99 -0.59
CA TRP A 122 -10.28 1.15 0.85
C TRP A 122 -11.45 1.94 1.48
N SER A 123 -11.69 1.69 2.76
CA SER A 123 -12.73 2.36 3.55
C SER A 123 -12.37 2.40 5.03
N ILE A 124 -12.41 3.60 5.64
CA ILE A 124 -12.31 3.73 7.10
C ILE A 124 -13.58 3.20 7.76
N ALA A 125 -14.75 3.64 7.28
CA ALA A 125 -16.05 3.27 7.84
C ALA A 125 -16.30 1.76 7.85
N GLY A 126 -15.92 1.10 6.75
CA GLY A 126 -16.04 -0.36 6.61
C GLY A 126 -14.82 -1.15 7.07
N LEU A 127 -13.75 -0.48 7.51
CA LEU A 127 -12.43 -1.10 7.76
C LEU A 127 -11.93 -2.00 6.61
N HIS A 128 -12.29 -1.63 5.39
CA HIS A 128 -11.89 -2.34 4.18
C HIS A 128 -10.47 -1.93 3.82
N ASN A 129 -9.54 -2.89 3.79
CA ASN A 129 -8.12 -2.68 3.48
C ASN A 129 -7.43 -1.62 4.38
N ILE A 130 -7.94 -1.46 5.60
CA ILE A 130 -7.43 -0.53 6.62
C ILE A 130 -7.39 -1.23 7.97
N LYS A 131 -6.33 -1.00 8.75
CA LYS A 131 -6.30 -1.24 10.20
C LYS A 131 -6.21 0.07 10.95
N LEU A 132 -6.90 0.15 12.09
CA LEU A 132 -6.81 1.27 13.01
C LEU A 132 -5.93 0.90 14.21
N LEU A 133 -5.04 1.82 14.58
CA LEU A 133 -4.14 1.68 15.72
C LEU A 133 -4.28 2.86 16.68
N PHE A 134 -4.34 2.58 17.98
CA PHE A 134 -4.04 3.59 18.99
C PHE A 134 -2.55 3.54 19.29
N ILE A 135 -1.88 4.68 19.15
CA ILE A 135 -0.43 4.82 19.32
C ILE A 135 -0.16 5.58 20.62
N ASN A 136 0.76 5.11 21.45
CA ASN A 136 1.16 5.77 22.71
C ASN A 136 -0.02 6.13 23.63
N ASN A 137 -1.05 5.27 23.68
CA ASN A 137 -2.30 5.50 24.41
C ASN A 137 -3.07 6.77 24.00
N ASN A 138 -2.83 7.32 22.80
CA ASN A 138 -3.66 8.38 22.24
C ASN A 138 -5.04 7.82 21.85
N ASN A 139 -6.12 8.51 22.22
CA ASN A 139 -7.51 8.13 21.92
C ASN A 139 -7.94 8.48 20.48
N VAL A 140 -7.07 9.11 19.69
CA VAL A 140 -7.27 9.33 18.26
C VAL A 140 -6.46 8.28 17.50
N PRO A 141 -7.10 7.32 16.81
CA PRO A 141 -6.39 6.28 16.12
C PRO A 141 -5.77 6.79 14.82
N VAL A 142 -4.82 6.03 14.32
CA VAL A 142 -4.21 6.20 13.01
C VAL A 142 -4.64 5.05 12.10
N ALA A 143 -4.79 5.34 10.81
CA ALA A 143 -5.15 4.35 9.82
C ALA A 143 -3.90 3.83 9.11
N VAL A 144 -3.84 2.51 8.90
CA VAL A 144 -2.76 1.83 8.19
C VAL A 144 -3.35 0.99 7.05
N PRO A 145 -3.04 1.32 5.78
CA PRO A 145 -3.53 0.58 4.63
C PRO A 145 -2.77 -0.73 4.41
N TYR A 146 -3.46 -1.71 3.83
CA TYR A 146 -2.91 -3.00 3.40
C TYR A 146 -3.76 -3.58 2.26
N ASP A 147 -3.32 -4.67 1.63
CA ASP A 147 -3.93 -5.25 0.42
C ASP A 147 -3.92 -4.24 -0.74
N PHE A 148 -2.82 -4.23 -1.49
CA PHE A 148 -2.60 -3.26 -2.57
C PHE A 148 -2.71 -3.87 -3.97
N ASP A 149 -3.10 -5.13 -4.09
CA ASP A 149 -3.24 -5.84 -5.36
C ASP A 149 -4.29 -5.20 -6.29
N TRP A 150 -5.26 -4.48 -5.72
CA TRP A 150 -6.35 -3.78 -6.40
C TRP A 150 -6.09 -2.28 -6.71
N CYS A 151 -4.82 -1.85 -6.80
CA CYS A 151 -4.49 -0.45 -7.12
C CYS A 151 -3.95 -0.26 -8.56
N GLY A 152 -4.12 0.95 -9.10
CA GLY A 152 -3.67 1.32 -10.44
C GLY A 152 -2.16 1.22 -10.66
N PHE A 153 -1.34 1.27 -9.61
CA PHE A 153 0.09 1.01 -9.75
C PHE A 153 0.38 -0.47 -10.03
N VAL A 154 -0.29 -1.37 -9.30
CA VAL A 154 -0.17 -2.82 -9.53
C VAL A 154 -0.74 -3.19 -10.89
N ASP A 155 -1.92 -2.64 -11.23
CA ASP A 155 -2.59 -2.85 -12.52
C ASP A 155 -2.84 -4.34 -12.81
N SER A 156 -3.33 -5.05 -11.81
CA SER A 156 -3.68 -6.46 -11.93
C SER A 156 -4.77 -6.64 -13.00
N PRO A 157 -4.69 -7.67 -13.85
CA PRO A 157 -5.66 -7.88 -14.94
C PRO A 157 -7.09 -8.19 -14.45
N TYR A 158 -7.22 -8.57 -13.18
CA TYR A 158 -8.50 -8.83 -12.51
C TYR A 158 -9.01 -7.62 -11.70
N ALA A 159 -8.21 -6.55 -11.56
CA ALA A 159 -8.62 -5.38 -10.81
C ALA A 159 -9.54 -4.51 -11.65
N VAL A 160 -10.82 -4.51 -11.30
CA VAL A 160 -11.86 -3.68 -11.94
C VAL A 160 -12.29 -2.57 -10.98
N PRO A 161 -12.42 -1.31 -11.43
CA PRO A 161 -12.96 -0.24 -10.60
C PRO A 161 -14.36 -0.59 -10.11
N ALA A 162 -14.65 -0.28 -8.85
CA ALA A 162 -16.00 -0.41 -8.35
C ALA A 162 -16.92 0.57 -9.12
N PRO A 163 -18.16 0.18 -9.52
CA PRO A 163 -19.01 1.02 -10.38
C PRO A 163 -19.22 2.45 -9.88
N GLN A 164 -19.32 2.62 -8.56
CA GLN A 164 -19.47 3.91 -7.89
C GLN A 164 -18.26 4.86 -8.01
N ILE A 165 -17.10 4.37 -8.48
CA ILE A 165 -15.93 5.19 -8.79
C ILE A 165 -16.09 5.88 -10.13
N GLY A 166 -16.84 5.30 -11.06
CA GLY A 166 -17.13 5.90 -12.36
C GLY A 166 -15.93 5.97 -13.31
N THR A 167 -14.92 5.11 -13.15
CA THR A 167 -13.77 5.02 -14.06
C THR A 167 -13.76 3.70 -14.82
N SER A 168 -13.19 3.73 -16.02
CA SER A 168 -13.05 2.54 -16.89
C SER A 168 -11.85 1.66 -16.53
N SER A 169 -10.92 2.16 -15.72
CA SER A 169 -9.71 1.45 -15.32
C SER A 169 -9.24 1.90 -13.94
N VAL A 170 -8.65 0.96 -13.17
CA VAL A 170 -7.99 1.25 -11.89
C VAL A 170 -6.77 2.18 -12.06
N ARG A 171 -6.25 2.30 -13.28
CA ARG A 171 -5.18 3.25 -13.64
C ARG A 171 -5.63 4.71 -13.57
N VAL A 172 -6.93 4.97 -13.68
CA VAL A 172 -7.48 6.33 -13.57
C VAL A 172 -7.60 6.68 -12.10
N ARG A 173 -6.73 7.59 -11.64
CA ARG A 173 -6.69 8.00 -10.24
C ARG A 173 -7.95 8.78 -9.86
N VAL A 174 -8.56 8.38 -8.74
CA VAL A 174 -9.67 9.10 -8.11
C VAL A 174 -9.30 9.42 -6.68
N PHE A 175 -9.40 10.70 -6.31
CA PHE A 175 -9.15 11.12 -4.94
C PHE A 175 -10.31 10.72 -4.04
N ARG A 176 -10.01 9.93 -3.00
CA ARG A 176 -11.00 9.47 -2.00
C ARG A 176 -10.81 10.09 -0.62
N GLY A 177 -9.97 11.11 -0.51
CA GLY A 177 -9.82 11.88 0.72
C GLY A 177 -11.03 12.79 0.98
N TYR A 178 -11.19 13.18 2.24
CA TYR A 178 -12.16 14.18 2.66
C TYR A 178 -11.59 15.58 2.46
N LYS A 179 -12.49 16.57 2.37
CA LYS A 179 -12.12 17.96 2.18
C LYS A 179 -11.21 18.44 3.30
N ARG A 180 -10.07 19.03 2.90
CA ARG A 180 -9.11 19.73 3.76
C ARG A 180 -8.86 21.13 3.21
N SER A 181 -8.27 22.00 4.02
CA SER A 181 -7.81 23.31 3.54
C SER A 181 -6.56 23.16 2.67
N GLU A 182 -6.23 24.21 1.92
CA GLU A 182 -5.02 24.24 1.10
C GLU A 182 -3.76 24.17 1.99
N GLU A 183 -3.79 24.87 3.12
CA GLU A 183 -2.74 24.88 4.13
C GLU A 183 -2.49 23.50 4.74
N GLU A 184 -3.53 22.66 4.84
CA GLU A 184 -3.39 21.27 5.29
C GLU A 184 -2.73 20.36 4.24
N TYR A 185 -2.87 20.67 2.94
CA TYR A 185 -2.26 19.89 1.85
C TYR A 185 -0.81 20.28 1.57
N LEU A 186 -0.45 21.56 1.71
CA LEU A 186 0.91 22.04 1.45
C LEU A 186 2.02 21.22 2.13
N PRO A 187 1.98 20.93 3.46
CA PRO A 187 3.02 20.14 4.10
C PRO A 187 3.02 18.68 3.62
N VAL A 188 1.85 18.12 3.26
CA VAL A 188 1.75 16.77 2.72
C VAL A 188 2.38 16.72 1.32
N ILE A 189 2.03 17.65 0.43
CA ILE A 189 2.62 17.72 -0.91
C ILE A 189 4.14 17.89 -0.82
N LYS A 190 4.63 18.74 0.09
CA LYS A 190 6.06 18.89 0.36
C LYS A 190 6.70 17.55 0.73
N GLN A 191 6.10 16.79 1.66
CA GLN A 191 6.61 15.48 2.06
C GLN A 191 6.73 14.51 0.88
N PHE A 192 5.75 14.50 -0.04
CA PHE A 192 5.81 13.66 -1.25
C PHE A 192 6.90 14.09 -2.22
N ASN A 193 7.13 15.40 -2.37
CA ASN A 193 8.24 15.92 -3.16
C ASN A 193 9.60 15.61 -2.55
N ASP A 194 9.75 15.79 -1.23
CA ASP A 194 10.97 15.47 -0.49
C ASP A 194 11.32 13.97 -0.65
N LYS A 195 10.31 13.08 -0.64
CA LYS A 195 10.49 11.62 -0.83
C LYS A 195 10.57 11.15 -2.28
N LYS A 196 10.45 12.05 -3.28
CA LYS A 196 10.42 11.67 -4.70
C LYS A 196 11.63 10.83 -5.10
N ARG A 197 12.86 11.27 -4.77
CA ARG A 197 14.07 10.53 -5.16
C ARG A 197 14.11 9.14 -4.54
N GLU A 198 13.81 9.02 -3.24
CA GLU A 198 13.79 7.74 -2.52
C GLU A 198 12.77 6.77 -3.13
N ILE A 199 11.60 7.27 -3.55
CA ILE A 199 10.58 6.46 -4.22
C ILE A 199 11.10 5.89 -5.54
N TYR A 200 11.71 6.72 -6.40
CA TYR A 200 12.19 6.28 -7.71
C TYR A 200 13.36 5.28 -7.57
N GLN A 201 14.22 5.47 -6.57
CA GLN A 201 15.32 4.56 -6.25
C GLN A 201 14.87 3.13 -5.89
N LEU A 202 13.64 2.96 -5.35
CA LEU A 202 13.08 1.63 -5.09
C LEU A 202 12.91 0.79 -6.37
N PHE A 203 12.86 1.43 -7.54
CA PHE A 203 12.66 0.79 -8.84
C PHE A 203 13.93 0.79 -9.68
N GLU A 204 14.62 1.92 -9.79
CA GLU A 204 15.84 2.07 -10.61
C GLU A 204 16.87 0.97 -10.30
N ASN A 205 17.12 0.75 -9.01
CA ASN A 205 18.15 -0.17 -8.51
C ASN A 205 17.64 -1.61 -8.35
N ASN A 206 16.38 -1.88 -8.68
CA ASN A 206 15.77 -3.17 -8.43
C ASN A 206 15.97 -4.10 -9.63
N GLN A 207 16.83 -5.10 -9.45
CA GLN A 207 17.13 -6.12 -10.47
C GLN A 207 16.01 -7.15 -10.65
N LEU A 208 15.01 -7.16 -9.78
CA LEU A 208 13.92 -8.13 -9.79
C LEU A 208 12.70 -7.66 -10.60
N ILE A 209 12.74 -6.44 -11.16
CA ILE A 209 11.68 -5.89 -12.02
C ILE A 209 12.24 -5.57 -13.41
N SER A 210 11.45 -5.83 -14.45
CA SER A 210 11.86 -5.59 -15.83
C SER A 210 12.00 -4.09 -16.15
N GLU A 211 12.85 -3.77 -17.13
CA GLU A 211 13.01 -2.39 -17.62
C GLU A 211 11.70 -1.80 -18.15
N LYS A 212 10.82 -2.65 -18.70
CA LYS A 212 9.46 -2.25 -19.10
C LYS A 212 8.65 -1.79 -17.89
N VAL A 213 8.67 -2.55 -16.80
CA VAL A 213 7.99 -2.17 -15.55
C VAL A 213 8.58 -0.88 -14.98
N LYS A 214 9.91 -0.72 -14.95
CA LYS A 214 10.56 0.51 -14.48
C LYS A 214 10.09 1.75 -15.25
N LYS A 215 10.13 1.70 -16.58
CA LYS A 215 9.66 2.80 -17.45
C LYS A 215 8.17 3.11 -17.27
N ASN A 216 7.34 2.08 -17.11
CA ASN A 216 5.91 2.27 -16.88
C ASN A 216 5.62 2.87 -15.50
N THR A 217 6.39 2.47 -14.47
CA THR A 217 6.33 3.04 -13.12
C THR A 217 6.72 4.52 -13.14
N GLU A 218 7.83 4.85 -13.79
CA GLU A 218 8.32 6.22 -13.92
C GLU A 218 7.25 7.13 -14.53
N LYS A 219 6.71 6.75 -15.70
CA LYS A 219 5.62 7.50 -16.36
C LYS A 219 4.40 7.67 -15.45
N TYR A 220 3.98 6.59 -14.79
CA TYR A 220 2.81 6.64 -13.92
C TYR A 220 3.01 7.58 -12.74
N PHE A 221 4.19 7.56 -12.10
CA PHE A 221 4.47 8.45 -10.97
C PHE A 221 4.76 9.88 -11.40
N ASP A 222 5.34 10.09 -12.59
CA ASP A 222 5.50 11.43 -13.16
C ASP A 222 4.16 12.13 -13.37
N GLU A 223 3.12 11.41 -13.82
CA GLU A 223 1.76 11.96 -13.90
C GLU A 223 1.24 12.42 -12.53
N PHE A 224 1.49 11.64 -11.48
CA PHE A 224 1.14 12.05 -10.11
C PHE A 224 1.90 13.29 -9.69
N TYR A 225 3.23 13.31 -9.89
CA TYR A 225 4.07 14.44 -9.49
C TYR A 225 3.76 15.70 -10.30
N LYS A 226 3.37 15.57 -11.56
CA LYS A 226 2.86 16.69 -12.37
C LYS A 226 1.56 17.24 -11.78
N MET A 227 0.66 16.36 -11.35
CA MET A 227 -0.62 16.75 -10.76
C MET A 227 -0.43 17.46 -9.41
N ILE A 228 0.30 16.87 -8.45
CA ILE A 228 0.45 17.46 -7.10
C ILE A 228 1.28 18.76 -7.08
N ASN A 229 2.04 19.04 -8.14
CA ASN A 229 2.83 20.26 -8.29
C ASN A 229 2.16 21.33 -9.15
N ASP A 230 0.92 21.11 -9.60
CA ASP A 230 0.08 22.14 -10.23
C ASP A 230 -0.99 22.59 -9.21
N PRO A 231 -0.88 23.82 -8.65
CA PRO A 231 -1.86 24.32 -7.67
C PRO A 231 -3.30 24.32 -8.17
N LYS A 232 -3.53 24.53 -9.47
CA LYS A 232 -4.88 24.47 -10.06
C LYS A 232 -5.42 23.04 -10.04
N GLN A 233 -4.57 22.05 -10.34
CA GLN A 233 -4.93 20.63 -10.27
C GLN A 233 -5.15 20.18 -8.84
N VAL A 234 -4.30 20.57 -7.89
CA VAL A 234 -4.50 20.28 -6.46
C VAL A 234 -5.85 20.81 -5.99
N LYS A 235 -6.17 22.07 -6.30
CA LYS A 235 -7.46 22.66 -5.94
C LYS A 235 -8.64 21.93 -6.58
N TYR A 236 -8.50 21.49 -7.83
CA TYR A 236 -9.54 20.75 -8.53
C TYR A 236 -9.72 19.33 -7.98
N GLN A 237 -8.63 18.55 -7.91
CA GLN A 237 -8.63 17.13 -7.55
C GLN A 237 -8.80 16.91 -6.04
N PHE A 238 -8.04 17.63 -5.20
CA PHE A 238 -7.95 17.35 -3.75
C PHE A 238 -8.85 18.24 -2.89
N ILE A 239 -9.35 19.37 -3.41
CA ILE A 239 -10.22 20.27 -2.62
C ILE A 239 -11.65 20.24 -3.14
N LYS A 240 -11.86 20.47 -4.45
CA LYS A 240 -13.19 20.45 -5.06
C LYS A 240 -13.71 19.02 -5.28
N GLY A 241 -12.84 18.12 -5.70
CA GLY A 241 -13.15 16.69 -5.91
C GLY A 241 -13.16 15.83 -4.64
N ALA A 242 -12.86 16.41 -3.48
CA ALA A 242 -12.84 15.69 -2.22
C ALA A 242 -14.24 15.30 -1.74
N ARG A 243 -14.29 14.24 -0.92
CA ARG A 243 -15.50 13.84 -0.21
C ARG A 243 -15.88 14.89 0.83
N LYS A 244 -17.19 15.01 1.07
CA LYS A 244 -17.77 15.88 2.09
C LYS A 244 -17.92 15.11 3.39
#